data_AF-A0A7V0VFY5-F1
#
_entry.id   AF-A0A7V0VFY5-F1
#
_cell.length_a   1.000
_cell.length_b   1.000
_cell.length_c   1.000
_cell.angle_alpha   90.00
_cell.angle_beta   90.00
_cell.angle_gamma   90.00
#
_symmetry.space_group_name_H-M   'P 1'
#
loop_
_entity.id
_entity.type
_entity.pdbx_description
1 polymer ?
#
loop_
_entity_poly.entity_id
_entity_poly.type
_entity_poly.pdbx_seq_one_letter_code
_entity_poly.pdbx_strand_id
1 'polypeptide(L)'
;MKYFYLMIFTLAFISCEEPETIYEYPDGISKPVNVVQSYGCGNVFIYQFLDSLKALTVWINSNYYRFTKKRQDVDIDPSNPNISVVLEVSPNHPDSVYFNFCNDIVYPNTGTTIKYKALSGKLSFTVSEDNPVKKPVGNNFYFITVRVRDLHLFNQEMNDEIIIDEAVFWNVPVGWMPG
;
A
#
# COMPACT_ATOMS: atom_id res chain seq x y z
N MET A 1 27.36 1.93 67.07
CA MET A 1 26.70 2.56 65.91
C MET A 1 27.68 2.63 64.75
N LYS A 2 27.51 1.80 63.72
CA LYS A 2 28.25 1.92 62.45
C LYS A 2 27.28 1.58 61.32
N TYR A 3 27.17 2.51 60.37
CA TYR A 3 26.13 2.61 59.36
C TYR A 3 26.37 1.65 58.19
N PHE A 4 25.25 1.07 57.74
CA PHE A 4 25.09 0.30 56.51
C PHE A 4 25.10 1.28 55.33
N TYR A 5 25.99 1.10 54.35
CA TYR A 5 25.90 1.78 53.06
C TYR A 5 25.48 0.76 52.00
N LEU A 6 24.19 0.81 51.64
CA LEU A 6 23.63 0.08 50.51
C LEU A 6 23.73 1.00 49.29
N MET A 7 24.67 0.72 48.38
CA MET A 7 24.78 1.42 47.10
C MET A 7 23.76 0.81 46.13
N ILE A 8 22.68 1.53 45.84
CA ILE A 8 21.70 1.16 44.81
C ILE A 8 22.22 1.71 43.49
N PHE A 9 22.68 0.82 42.61
CA PHE A 9 22.96 1.15 41.21
C PHE A 9 21.64 1.18 40.44
N THR A 10 21.11 2.37 40.16
CA THR A 10 20.01 2.56 39.21
C THR A 10 20.57 2.45 37.79
N LEU A 11 20.35 1.30 37.16
CA LEU A 11 20.51 1.11 35.72
C LEU A 11 19.42 1.92 35.00
N ALA A 12 19.79 3.08 34.49
CA ALA A 12 18.97 3.83 33.56
C ALA A 12 18.95 3.07 32.22
N PHE A 13 17.86 2.35 31.95
CA PHE A 13 17.55 1.85 30.62
C PHE A 13 17.21 3.05 29.74
N ILE A 14 18.23 3.59 29.08
CA ILE A 14 18.04 4.53 27.96
C ILE A 14 17.52 3.67 26.81
N SER A 15 16.20 3.56 26.71
CA SER A 15 15.54 3.10 25.50
C SER A 15 15.91 4.09 24.40
N CYS A 16 16.80 3.67 23.50
CA CYS A 16 17.06 4.39 22.28
C CYS A 16 15.85 4.12 21.37
N GLU A 17 14.80 4.91 21.49
CA GLU A 17 13.77 4.97 20.45
C GLU A 17 14.50 5.42 19.18
N GLU A 18 14.58 4.53 18.19
CA GLU A 18 15.01 4.93 16.85
C GLU A 18 14.09 6.06 16.40
N PRO A 19 14.63 7.22 15.98
CA PRO A 19 13.79 8.29 15.50
C PRO A 19 13.04 7.77 14.28
N GLU A 20 11.73 7.56 14.41
CA GLU A 20 10.85 7.36 13.26
C GLU A 20 11.11 8.51 12.31
N THR A 21 11.68 8.21 11.13
CA THR A 21 11.85 9.21 10.09
C THR A 21 10.47 9.67 9.66
N ILE A 22 10.03 10.80 10.21
CA ILE A 22 8.77 11.44 9.84
C ILE A 22 9.01 12.04 8.45
N TYR A 23 8.62 11.30 7.42
CA TYR A 23 8.54 11.81 6.06
C TYR A 23 7.36 12.78 5.97
N GLU A 24 7.55 14.03 6.40
CA GLU A 24 6.63 15.13 6.12
C GLU A 24 6.83 15.59 4.68
N TYR A 25 6.25 14.86 3.74
CA TYR A 25 6.05 15.39 2.39
C TYR A 25 4.82 16.32 2.43
N PRO A 26 4.84 17.46 1.72
CA PRO A 26 3.64 18.28 1.51
C PRO A 26 2.72 17.60 0.49
N ASP A 27 2.24 16.41 0.84
CA ASP A 27 1.53 15.47 -0.02
C ASP A 27 0.00 15.56 0.17
N GLY A 28 -0.46 16.32 1.18
CA GLY A 28 -1.86 16.55 1.47
C GLY A 28 -2.63 15.27 1.83
N ILE A 29 -1.93 14.21 2.22
CA ILE A 29 -2.48 12.95 2.72
C ILE A 29 -1.86 12.75 4.11
N SER A 30 -2.67 12.82 5.16
CA SER A 30 -2.16 12.59 6.51
C SER A 30 -1.80 11.12 6.70
N LYS A 31 -0.68 10.85 7.39
CA LYS A 31 -0.33 9.50 7.89
C LYS A 31 -1.55 8.93 8.64
N PRO A 32 -2.05 7.74 8.29
CA PRO A 32 -3.17 7.14 9.00
C PRO A 32 -2.77 6.76 10.42
N VAL A 33 -3.73 6.75 11.35
CA VAL A 33 -3.51 6.38 12.76
C VAL A 33 -2.92 4.98 12.88
N ASN A 34 -3.36 4.07 12.02
CA ASN A 34 -2.81 2.73 11.87
C ASN A 34 -2.28 2.56 10.45
N VAL A 35 -0.97 2.33 10.30
CA VAL A 35 -0.37 1.98 9.01
C VAL A 35 -0.57 0.49 8.80
N VAL A 36 -1.33 0.13 7.76
CA VAL A 36 -1.46 -1.26 7.34
C VAL A 36 -0.34 -1.58 6.36
N GLN A 37 0.31 -2.72 6.55
CA GLN A 37 1.41 -3.13 5.70
C GLN A 37 0.94 -3.25 4.25
N SER A 38 1.65 -2.53 3.38
CA SER A 38 1.37 -2.47 1.95
C SER A 38 2.66 -2.73 1.19
N TYR A 39 2.54 -3.30 0.00
CA TYR A 39 3.68 -3.66 -0.85
C TYR A 39 3.43 -3.19 -2.27
N GLY A 40 4.49 -3.02 -3.07
CA GLY A 40 4.32 -2.70 -4.48
C GLY A 40 5.47 -3.14 -5.37
N CYS A 41 5.19 -3.22 -6.67
CA CYS A 41 6.12 -3.71 -7.68
C CYS A 41 5.91 -3.04 -9.04
N GLY A 42 6.97 -2.95 -9.85
CA GLY A 42 6.91 -2.57 -11.26
C GLY A 42 6.21 -1.23 -11.54
N ASN A 43 5.27 -1.23 -12.50
CA ASN A 43 4.49 -0.06 -12.93
C ASN A 43 3.33 0.21 -11.97
N VAL A 44 3.66 0.53 -10.71
CA VAL A 44 2.74 1.04 -9.67
C VAL A 44 1.55 0.14 -9.41
N PHE A 45 1.85 -1.14 -9.20
CA PHE A 45 0.93 -2.03 -8.50
C PHE A 45 1.22 -1.92 -7.00
N ILE A 46 0.21 -1.63 -6.20
CA ILE A 46 0.28 -1.67 -4.74
C ILE A 46 -0.89 -2.46 -4.19
N TYR A 47 -0.69 -3.12 -3.05
CA TYR A 47 -1.75 -3.85 -2.36
C TYR A 47 -1.64 -3.75 -0.85
N GLN A 48 -2.77 -3.93 -0.19
CA GLN A 48 -2.91 -3.90 1.26
C GLN A 48 -3.91 -4.98 1.67
N PHE A 49 -3.55 -5.83 2.62
CA PHE A 49 -4.51 -6.74 3.25
C PHE A 49 -5.42 -5.94 4.18
N LEU A 50 -6.74 -5.99 3.95
CA LEU A 50 -7.73 -5.40 4.85
C LEU A 50 -8.02 -6.32 6.03
N ASP A 51 -7.99 -7.64 5.77
CA ASP A 51 -8.02 -8.70 6.76
C ASP A 51 -7.34 -9.95 6.17
N SER A 52 -7.39 -11.07 6.88
CA SER A 52 -6.76 -12.32 6.43
C SER A 52 -7.36 -12.90 5.15
N LEU A 53 -8.53 -12.46 4.71
CA LEU A 53 -9.26 -12.97 3.54
C LEU A 53 -9.44 -11.92 2.45
N LYS A 54 -9.08 -10.65 2.68
CA LYS A 54 -9.34 -9.56 1.76
C LYS A 54 -8.10 -8.74 1.51
N ALA A 55 -7.82 -8.45 0.25
CA ALA A 55 -6.78 -7.50 -0.13
C ALA A 55 -7.29 -6.51 -1.16
N LEU A 56 -7.06 -5.23 -0.89
CA LEU A 56 -7.33 -4.15 -1.82
C LEU A 56 -6.07 -3.89 -2.65
N THR A 57 -6.24 -3.80 -3.95
CA THR A 57 -5.16 -3.52 -4.90
C THR A 57 -5.46 -2.25 -5.66
N VAL A 58 -4.39 -1.50 -5.95
CA VAL A 58 -4.42 -0.34 -6.83
C VAL A 58 -3.30 -0.51 -7.86
N TRP A 59 -3.65 -0.36 -9.12
CA TRP A 59 -2.71 -0.32 -10.23
C TRP A 59 -2.86 0.99 -11.00
N ILE A 60 -1.74 1.67 -11.26
CA ILE A 60 -1.70 2.94 -11.99
C ILE A 60 -0.68 2.83 -13.13
N ASN A 61 -1.10 3.06 -14.37
CA ASN A 61 -0.19 3.08 -15.51
C ASN A 61 0.76 4.28 -15.46
N SER A 62 2.00 4.02 -15.05
CA SER A 62 3.11 4.99 -14.96
C SER A 62 3.47 5.68 -16.27
N ASN A 63 3.11 5.10 -17.42
CA ASN A 63 3.34 5.71 -18.73
C ASN A 63 2.32 6.79 -19.07
N TYR A 64 1.12 6.69 -18.49
CA TYR A 64 0.02 7.64 -18.72
C TYR A 64 0.04 8.77 -17.69
N TYR A 65 0.24 8.45 -16.41
CA TYR A 65 0.30 9.43 -15.34
C TYR A 65 1.72 9.90 -15.07
N ARG A 66 1.94 11.22 -15.08
CA ARG A 66 3.22 11.83 -14.69
C ARG A 66 3.27 11.96 -13.17
N PHE A 67 3.92 11.01 -12.50
CA PHE A 67 4.09 11.07 -11.05
C PHE A 67 4.93 12.26 -10.61
N THR A 68 4.44 12.92 -9.57
CA THR A 68 5.09 14.07 -8.94
C THR A 68 4.90 14.02 -7.43
N LYS A 69 5.78 14.72 -6.71
CA LYS A 69 5.64 14.96 -5.27
C LYS A 69 4.37 15.73 -4.91
N LYS A 70 3.76 16.42 -5.88
CA LYS A 70 2.48 17.11 -5.68
C LYS A 70 1.33 16.10 -5.76
N ARG A 71 0.33 16.30 -4.90
CA ARG A 71 -0.89 15.50 -4.91
C ARG A 71 -1.60 15.59 -6.26
N GLN A 72 -1.93 14.42 -6.79
CA GLN A 72 -2.75 14.25 -7.98
C GLN A 72 -4.04 13.56 -7.57
N ASP A 73 -5.17 14.13 -7.99
CA ASP A 73 -6.50 13.62 -7.73
C ASP A 73 -7.13 13.20 -9.05
N VAL A 74 -7.72 12.00 -9.09
CA VAL A 74 -8.42 11.45 -10.26
C VAL A 74 -9.66 10.71 -9.79
N ASP A 75 -10.75 10.86 -10.54
CA ASP A 75 -11.94 10.04 -10.33
C ASP A 75 -11.69 8.64 -10.91
N ILE A 76 -12.17 7.62 -10.19
CA ILE A 76 -12.12 6.24 -10.67
C ILE A 76 -13.26 6.04 -11.66
N ASP A 77 -12.88 5.71 -12.89
CA ASP A 77 -13.79 5.39 -13.99
C ASP A 77 -13.47 3.98 -14.50
N PRO A 78 -14.43 3.03 -14.49
CA PRO A 78 -14.21 1.66 -14.96
C PRO A 78 -13.82 1.56 -16.43
N SER A 79 -14.10 2.60 -17.21
CA SER A 79 -13.72 2.69 -18.62
C SER A 79 -12.27 3.15 -18.84
N ASN A 80 -11.62 3.68 -17.81
CA ASN A 80 -10.23 4.13 -17.89
C ASN A 80 -9.26 2.94 -17.74
N PRO A 81 -8.54 2.52 -18.80
CA PRO A 81 -7.67 1.37 -18.74
C PRO A 81 -6.34 1.64 -18.03
N ASN A 82 -6.11 2.86 -17.53
CA ASN A 82 -4.85 3.27 -16.89
C ASN A 82 -4.91 3.28 -15.36
N ILE A 83 -6.08 3.02 -14.78
CA ILE A 83 -6.29 2.87 -13.34
C ILE A 83 -7.14 1.63 -13.12
N SER A 84 -6.72 0.77 -12.21
CA SER A 84 -7.52 -0.36 -11.77
C SER A 84 -7.49 -0.42 -10.25
N VAL A 85 -8.66 -0.50 -9.63
CA VAL A 85 -8.81 -0.73 -8.18
C VAL A 85 -9.67 -1.96 -8.01
N VAL A 86 -9.12 -2.98 -7.35
CA VAL A 86 -9.78 -4.29 -7.21
C VAL A 86 -9.62 -4.78 -5.78
N LEU A 87 -10.74 -5.23 -5.21
CA LEU A 87 -10.75 -5.98 -3.97
C LEU A 87 -10.80 -7.48 -4.29
N GLU A 88 -9.80 -8.21 -3.83
CA GLU A 88 -9.75 -9.66 -3.91
C GLU A 88 -10.19 -10.26 -2.57
N VAL A 89 -11.15 -11.19 -2.64
CA VAL A 89 -11.75 -11.84 -1.48
C VAL A 89 -11.52 -13.35 -1.60
N SER A 90 -10.83 -13.93 -0.64
CA SER A 90 -10.74 -15.37 -0.50
C SER A 90 -12.04 -15.93 0.07
N PRO A 91 -12.62 -16.96 -0.56
CA PRO A 91 -13.82 -17.59 -0.05
C PRO A 91 -13.57 -18.41 1.22
N ASN A 92 -12.37 -18.99 1.39
CA ASN A 92 -12.15 -20.06 2.38
C ASN A 92 -10.83 -20.00 3.16
N HIS A 93 -9.75 -19.40 2.62
CA HIS A 93 -8.43 -19.47 3.24
C HIS A 93 -7.52 -18.27 2.91
N PRO A 94 -6.74 -17.73 3.86
CA PRO A 94 -5.84 -16.59 3.61
C PRO A 94 -4.88 -16.79 2.43
N ASP A 95 -4.30 -17.97 2.31
CA ASP A 95 -3.37 -18.33 1.24
C ASP A 95 -3.98 -18.30 -0.18
N SER A 96 -5.30 -18.13 -0.29
CA SER A 96 -5.95 -17.94 -1.59
C SER A 96 -5.82 -16.52 -2.13
N VAL A 97 -5.52 -15.53 -1.28
CA VAL A 97 -5.22 -14.16 -1.75
C VAL A 97 -3.72 -14.09 -2.02
N TYR A 98 -3.34 -14.32 -3.27
CA TYR A 98 -1.94 -14.30 -3.70
C TYR A 98 -1.75 -13.44 -4.94
N PHE A 99 -0.64 -12.70 -4.93
CA PHE A 99 -0.29 -11.75 -5.96
C PHE A 99 1.04 -12.14 -6.63
N ASN A 100 1.00 -12.68 -7.86
CA ASN A 100 2.21 -12.92 -8.67
C ASN A 100 2.59 -11.67 -9.47
N PHE A 101 3.40 -10.75 -8.91
CA PHE A 101 3.65 -9.47 -9.59
C PHE A 101 5.12 -9.07 -9.74
N CYS A 102 6.09 -9.83 -9.19
CA CYS A 102 7.52 -9.62 -9.43
C CYS A 102 8.22 -10.79 -10.16
N ASN A 103 7.47 -11.59 -10.94
CA ASN A 103 7.91 -12.90 -11.45
C ASN A 103 8.23 -13.91 -10.33
N ASP A 104 7.54 -13.79 -9.20
CA ASP A 104 7.68 -14.71 -8.09
C ASP A 104 7.01 -16.06 -8.38
N ILE A 105 7.42 -17.09 -7.65
CA ILE A 105 6.92 -18.45 -7.79
C ILE A 105 5.42 -18.46 -7.49
N VAL A 106 4.59 -18.78 -8.49
CA VAL A 106 3.18 -19.14 -8.23
C VAL A 106 3.18 -20.48 -7.54
N TYR A 107 2.78 -20.51 -6.27
CA TYR A 107 2.61 -21.78 -5.58
C TYR A 107 1.45 -22.56 -6.22
N PRO A 108 1.61 -23.87 -6.50
CA PRO A 108 0.58 -24.67 -7.17
C PRO A 108 -0.75 -24.77 -6.38
N ASN A 109 -0.76 -24.36 -5.12
CA ASN A 109 -1.93 -24.36 -4.24
C ASN A 109 -2.56 -22.97 -4.06
N THR A 110 -2.20 -21.97 -4.88
CA THR A 110 -2.86 -20.66 -4.83
C THR A 110 -4.34 -20.82 -5.14
N GLY A 111 -5.18 -20.52 -4.15
CA GLY A 111 -6.63 -20.57 -4.30
C GLY A 111 -7.16 -19.52 -5.26
N THR A 112 -8.41 -19.68 -5.70
CA THR A 112 -9.10 -18.67 -6.51
C THR A 112 -9.74 -17.61 -5.63
N THR A 113 -9.54 -16.34 -5.99
CA THR A 113 -10.17 -15.19 -5.33
C THR A 113 -11.44 -14.76 -6.06
N ILE A 114 -12.43 -14.30 -5.33
CA ILE A 114 -13.55 -13.53 -5.85
C ILE A 114 -13.09 -12.08 -6.01
N LYS A 115 -13.35 -11.47 -7.17
CA LYS A 115 -12.87 -10.11 -7.48
C LYS A 115 -14.03 -9.13 -7.52
N TYR A 116 -13.93 -8.03 -6.78
CA TYR A 116 -14.80 -6.87 -6.90
C TYR A 116 -14.03 -5.75 -7.57
N LYS A 117 -14.56 -5.23 -8.68
CA LYS A 117 -13.91 -4.16 -9.46
C LYS A 117 -14.54 -2.82 -9.11
N ALA A 118 -13.72 -1.78 -9.04
CA ALA A 118 -14.23 -0.45 -8.73
C ALA A 118 -15.16 0.05 -9.84
N LEU A 119 -16.34 0.52 -9.44
CA LEU A 119 -17.32 1.23 -10.27
C LEU A 119 -17.10 2.75 -10.21
N SER A 120 -16.73 3.26 -9.04
CA SER A 120 -16.50 4.69 -8.81
C SER A 120 -15.69 4.90 -7.54
N GLY A 121 -15.21 6.12 -7.36
CA GLY A 121 -14.48 6.58 -6.19
C GLY A 121 -13.48 7.66 -6.54
N LYS A 122 -12.69 8.10 -5.56
CA LYS A 122 -11.64 9.11 -5.75
C LYS A 122 -10.30 8.54 -5.37
N LEU A 123 -9.34 8.67 -6.28
CA LEU A 123 -7.97 8.26 -6.08
C LEU A 123 -7.09 9.51 -5.96
N SER A 124 -6.36 9.60 -4.86
CA SER A 124 -5.34 10.61 -4.61
C SER A 124 -3.98 9.92 -4.53
N PHE A 125 -2.96 10.39 -5.25
CA PHE A 125 -1.64 9.79 -5.15
C PHE A 125 -0.50 10.81 -5.24
N THR A 126 0.61 10.47 -4.58
CA THR A 126 1.85 11.25 -4.46
C THR A 126 3.04 10.30 -4.43
N VAL A 127 4.20 10.76 -4.88
CA VAL A 127 5.44 9.98 -4.85
C VAL A 127 6.56 10.74 -4.13
N SER A 128 7.58 10.03 -3.64
CA SER A 128 8.73 10.63 -2.95
C SER A 128 9.63 11.51 -3.84
N GLU A 129 9.55 11.34 -5.16
CA GLU A 129 10.34 12.10 -6.14
C GLU A 129 9.61 12.26 -7.48
N ASP A 130 9.92 13.30 -8.26
CA ASP A 130 9.24 13.53 -9.54
C ASP A 130 9.75 12.58 -10.64
N ASN A 131 8.84 11.92 -11.36
CA ASN A 131 9.10 10.97 -12.45
C ASN A 131 10.11 9.84 -12.13
N PRO A 132 9.92 9.07 -11.04
CA PRO A 132 10.88 8.05 -10.59
C PRO A 132 11.10 6.93 -11.62
N VAL A 133 10.08 6.62 -12.41
CA VAL A 133 10.04 5.47 -13.35
C VAL A 133 10.92 5.66 -14.59
N LYS A 134 11.46 6.87 -14.84
CA LYS A 134 12.25 7.19 -16.04
C LYS A 134 13.77 7.11 -15.86
N LYS A 135 14.26 6.76 -14.66
CA LYS A 135 15.69 6.72 -14.37
C LYS A 135 16.34 5.45 -14.96
N PRO A 136 17.44 5.56 -15.73
CA PRO A 136 18.14 4.39 -16.26
C PRO A 136 18.79 3.55 -15.15
N VAL A 137 18.69 2.23 -15.29
CA VAL A 137 19.32 1.10 -14.55
C VAL A 137 20.01 1.43 -13.22
N GLY A 138 19.38 1.01 -12.12
CA GLY A 138 19.80 1.10 -10.72
C GLY A 138 18.62 0.73 -9.81
N ASN A 139 18.82 0.68 -8.48
CA ASN A 139 17.77 0.46 -7.48
C ASN A 139 16.72 1.59 -7.57
N ASN A 140 15.80 1.49 -8.53
CA ASN A 140 14.74 2.45 -8.82
C ASN A 140 13.56 2.21 -7.87
N PHE A 141 13.85 2.16 -6.57
CA PHE A 141 12.81 2.17 -5.56
C PHE A 141 12.44 3.62 -5.25
N TYR A 142 11.15 3.87 -5.10
CA TYR A 142 10.59 5.11 -4.62
C TYR A 142 9.40 4.78 -3.74
N PHE A 143 8.94 5.74 -2.96
CA PHE A 143 7.74 5.57 -2.16
C PHE A 143 6.57 6.21 -2.87
N ILE A 144 5.43 5.52 -2.89
CA ILE A 144 4.15 6.08 -3.30
C ILE A 144 3.20 6.09 -2.10
N THR A 145 2.46 7.18 -1.95
CA THR A 145 1.29 7.22 -1.08
C THR A 145 0.06 7.32 -1.94
N VAL A 146 -0.92 6.45 -1.67
CA VAL A 146 -2.20 6.42 -2.38
C VAL A 146 -3.32 6.44 -1.37
N ARG A 147 -4.31 7.30 -1.58
CA ARG A 147 -5.55 7.34 -0.82
C ARG A 147 -6.71 7.10 -1.77
N VAL A 148 -7.52 6.12 -1.46
CA VAL A 148 -8.79 5.86 -2.13
C VAL A 148 -9.92 6.29 -1.19
N ARG A 149 -10.93 6.97 -1.71
CA ARG A 149 -12.12 7.41 -0.97
C ARG A 149 -13.41 7.14 -1.74
N ASP A 150 -14.49 6.97 -0.98
CA ASP A 150 -15.84 6.78 -1.50
C ASP A 150 -15.87 5.67 -2.57
N LEU A 151 -15.20 4.55 -2.28
CA LEU A 151 -14.93 3.50 -3.26
C LEU A 151 -16.11 2.53 -3.33
N HIS A 152 -16.75 2.46 -4.49
CA HIS A 152 -17.80 1.49 -4.79
C HIS A 152 -17.22 0.35 -5.62
N LEU A 153 -17.31 -0.88 -5.11
CA LEU A 153 -16.76 -2.08 -5.71
C LEU A 153 -17.90 -3.05 -6.04
N PHE A 154 -17.91 -3.61 -7.25
CA PHE A 154 -18.98 -4.51 -7.68
C PHE A 154 -18.43 -5.83 -8.20
N ASN A 155 -19.12 -6.91 -7.84
CA ASN A 155 -18.94 -8.24 -8.41
C ASN A 155 -20.16 -8.59 -9.27
N GLN A 156 -19.96 -8.73 -10.57
CA GLN A 156 -21.04 -9.01 -11.52
C GLN A 156 -21.60 -10.43 -11.41
N GLU A 157 -20.78 -11.41 -11.04
CA GLU A 157 -21.19 -12.82 -10.95
C GLU A 157 -22.10 -13.07 -9.75
N MET A 158 -21.82 -12.39 -8.65
CA MET A 158 -22.57 -12.45 -7.40
C MET A 158 -23.68 -11.39 -7.32
N ASN A 159 -23.64 -10.39 -8.20
CA ASN A 159 -24.49 -9.19 -8.14
C ASN A 159 -24.45 -8.53 -6.75
N ASP A 160 -23.22 -8.30 -6.27
CA ASP A 160 -22.95 -7.79 -4.92
C ASP A 160 -22.05 -6.55 -4.98
N GLU A 161 -22.26 -5.63 -4.03
CA GLU A 161 -21.56 -4.36 -3.92
C GLU A 161 -20.92 -4.18 -2.54
N ILE A 162 -19.68 -3.72 -2.55
CA ILE A 162 -18.93 -3.38 -1.33
C ILE A 162 -18.54 -1.91 -1.42
N ILE A 163 -18.78 -1.17 -0.33
CA ILE A 163 -18.39 0.23 -0.21
C ILE A 163 -17.23 0.32 0.80
N ILE A 164 -16.17 1.03 0.42
CA ILE A 164 -15.05 1.36 1.28
C ILE A 164 -14.94 2.88 1.36
N ASP A 165 -15.19 3.43 2.54
CA ASP A 165 -15.13 4.88 2.77
C ASP A 165 -13.74 5.44 2.48
N GLU A 166 -12.71 4.75 2.99
CA GLU A 166 -11.32 5.15 2.82
C GLU A 166 -10.34 3.97 2.95
N ALA A 167 -9.31 3.98 2.10
CA ALA A 167 -8.10 3.18 2.26
C ALA A 167 -6.87 4.02 1.94
N VAL A 168 -5.83 3.93 2.78
CA VAL A 168 -4.57 4.68 2.61
C VAL A 168 -3.40 3.72 2.57
N PHE A 169 -2.81 3.62 1.38
CA PHE A 169 -1.53 2.98 1.14
C PHE A 169 -0.43 3.99 1.45
N TRP A 170 0.14 3.91 2.65
CA TRP A 170 1.09 4.91 3.14
C TRP A 170 2.54 4.54 2.84
N ASN A 171 3.28 5.41 2.15
CA ASN A 171 4.71 5.24 1.86
C ASN A 171 5.08 3.82 1.40
N VAL A 172 4.35 3.31 0.40
CA VAL A 172 4.58 1.98 -0.14
C VAL A 172 5.83 1.99 -1.01
N PRO A 173 6.84 1.14 -0.75
CA PRO A 173 7.99 1.02 -1.64
C PRO A 173 7.53 0.38 -2.95
N VAL A 174 7.82 1.07 -4.06
CA VAL A 174 7.53 0.60 -5.42
C VAL A 174 8.81 0.72 -6.24
N GLY A 175 9.08 -0.29 -7.06
CA GLY A 175 10.25 -0.33 -7.92
C GLY A 175 10.53 -1.74 -8.41
N TRP A 176 11.64 -1.90 -9.11
CA TRP A 176 12.20 -3.22 -9.41
C TRP A 176 13.23 -3.53 -8.32
N MET A 177 12.92 -4.49 -7.45
CA MET A 177 13.93 -5.12 -6.59
C MET A 177 14.40 -6.37 -7.31
N PRO A 178 15.61 -6.39 -7.92
CA PRO A 178 16.23 -7.66 -8.28
C PRO A 178 16.64 -8.35 -6.97
N GLY A 179 16.00 -9.47 -6.62
CA GLY A 179 16.36 -10.23 -5.43
C GLY A 179 15.32 -11.23 -5.01
#